data_AF-A0A7C3I6U4-F1
#
_entry.id   AF-A0A7C3I6U4-F1
#
_cell.length_a   1.000
_cell.length_b   1.000
_cell.length_c   1.000
_cell.angle_alpha   90.00
_cell.angle_beta   90.00
_cell.angle_gamma   90.00
#
_symmetry.space_group_name_H-M   'P 1'
#
loop_
_entity.id
_entity.type
_entity.pdbx_description
1 polymer ?
#
loop_
_entity_poly.entity_id
_entity_poly.type
_entity_poly.pdbx_seq_one_letter_code
_entity_poly.pdbx_strand_id
1 'polypeptide(L)'
;MLFNSLQYLIFFPAVIMLFYALPHRFRWMMLLAASYYFYMCWKPEYIILIIISTLIDYSVALFIARYHRPSTRKSLLMLSIFSNLGILFGFKYFNFFSESTRSILAHFNIMADIPYFDVLLPVGISFYTFQTLSYTIDVYRNKQEAEKHIGYFALYVSYFP
;
A
#
# COMPACT_ATOMS: atom_id res chain seq x y z
N MET A 1 -6.28 -10.78 10.02
CA MET A 1 -6.14 -12.24 9.94
C MET A 1 -4.68 -12.59 9.67
N LEU A 2 -4.10 -13.55 10.40
CA LEU A 2 -2.70 -14.01 10.20
C LEU A 2 -2.65 -15.20 9.23
N PHE A 3 -1.60 -15.31 8.43
CA PHE A 3 -1.43 -16.41 7.46
C PHE A 3 -1.41 -17.80 8.13
N ASN A 4 -0.82 -17.92 9.31
CA ASN A 4 -0.76 -19.16 10.09
C ASN A 4 -1.97 -19.37 11.03
N SER A 5 -3.09 -18.69 10.80
CA SER A 5 -4.28 -18.80 11.65
C SER A 5 -5.34 -19.74 11.08
N LEU A 6 -6.16 -20.32 11.95
CA LEU A 6 -7.33 -21.12 11.56
C LEU A 6 -8.31 -20.30 10.71
N GLN A 7 -8.45 -19.00 10.99
CA GLN A 7 -9.28 -18.10 10.20
C GLN A 7 -8.83 -18.06 8.74
N TYR A 8 -7.52 -17.95 8.50
CA TYR A 8 -6.95 -17.94 7.15
C TYR A 8 -7.12 -19.28 6.44
N LEU A 9 -6.93 -20.38 7.17
CA LEU A 9 -7.15 -21.74 6.65
C LEU A 9 -8.58 -21.97 6.16
N ILE A 10 -9.58 -21.33 6.77
CA ILE A 10 -10.98 -21.40 6.34
C ILE A 10 -11.27 -20.39 5.22
N PHE A 11 -10.77 -19.16 5.37
CA PHE A 11 -10.97 -18.07 4.42
C PHE A 11 -10.45 -18.41 3.02
N PHE A 12 -9.23 -18.95 2.92
CA PHE A 12 -8.59 -19.18 1.62
C PHE A 12 -9.34 -20.19 0.74
N PRO A 13 -9.70 -21.41 1.21
CA PRO A 13 -10.57 -22.31 0.46
C PRO A 13 -11.94 -21.72 0.13
N ALA A 14 -12.54 -20.94 1.04
CA ALA A 14 -13.82 -20.29 0.78
C ALA A 14 -13.73 -19.29 -0.38
N VAL A 15 -12.69 -18.46 -0.43
CA VAL A 15 -12.45 -17.53 -1.54
C VAL A 15 -12.22 -18.28 -2.85
N ILE A 16 -11.47 -19.38 -2.83
CA ILE A 16 -11.26 -20.23 -4.01
C ILE A 16 -12.58 -20.81 -4.51
N MET A 17 -13.41 -21.37 -3.63
CA MET A 17 -14.71 -21.90 -4.00
C MET A 17 -15.61 -20.82 -4.62
N LEU A 18 -15.65 -19.63 -4.02
CA LEU A 18 -16.38 -18.48 -4.56
C LEU A 18 -15.83 -18.03 -5.92
N PHE A 19 -14.50 -18.05 -6.11
CA PHE A 19 -13.86 -17.69 -7.38
C PHE A 19 -14.33 -18.58 -8.52
N TYR A 20 -14.36 -19.89 -8.30
CA TYR A 20 -14.79 -20.85 -9.32
C TYR A 20 -16.32 -20.89 -9.50
N ALA A 21 -17.10 -20.61 -8.45
CA ALA A 21 -18.55 -20.53 -8.53
C ALA A 21 -19.05 -19.28 -9.30
N LEU A 22 -18.29 -18.18 -9.30
CA LEU A 22 -18.70 -16.93 -9.92
C LEU A 22 -18.35 -16.85 -11.43
N PRO A 23 -19.23 -16.22 -12.25
CA PRO A 23 -18.92 -15.87 -13.63
C PRO A 23 -17.68 -14.98 -13.72
N HIS A 24 -16.89 -15.16 -14.79
CA HIS A 24 -15.62 -14.46 -15.01
C HIS A 24 -15.69 -12.93 -14.77
N ARG A 25 -16.78 -12.29 -15.22
CA ARG A 25 -17.00 -10.84 -15.08
C ARG A 25 -17.01 -10.31 -13.65
N PHE A 26 -17.35 -11.13 -12.66
CA PHE A 26 -17.47 -10.72 -11.25
C PHE A 26 -16.29 -11.16 -10.38
N ARG A 27 -15.38 -11.98 -10.91
CA ARG A 27 -14.28 -12.56 -10.14
C ARG A 27 -13.36 -11.49 -9.54
N TRP A 28 -13.04 -10.45 -10.31
CA TRP A 28 -12.19 -9.37 -9.82
C TRP A 28 -12.83 -8.60 -8.66
N MET A 29 -14.16 -8.36 -8.72
CA MET A 29 -14.89 -7.67 -7.65
C MET A 29 -14.88 -8.49 -6.38
N MET A 30 -15.13 -9.80 -6.51
CA MET A 30 -15.09 -10.73 -5.39
C MET A 30 -13.69 -10.79 -4.78
N LEU A 31 -12.64 -10.92 -5.60
CA LEU A 31 -11.27 -10.94 -5.11
C LEU A 31 -10.87 -9.62 -4.43
N LEU A 32 -11.33 -8.49 -4.95
CA LEU A 32 -11.10 -7.18 -4.34
C LEU A 32 -11.80 -7.07 -2.98
N ALA A 33 -13.06 -7.52 -2.90
CA ALA A 33 -13.81 -7.55 -1.66
C ALA A 33 -13.16 -8.48 -0.62
N ALA A 34 -12.73 -9.68 -1.03
CA ALA A 34 -12.00 -10.62 -0.19
C ALA A 34 -10.68 -10.04 0.30
N SER A 35 -9.94 -9.36 -0.58
CA SER A 35 -8.70 -8.66 -0.28
C SER A 35 -8.90 -7.59 0.78
N TYR A 36 -9.89 -6.71 0.60
CA TYR A 36 -10.19 -5.67 1.58
C TYR A 36 -10.66 -6.25 2.91
N TYR A 37 -11.50 -7.29 2.88
CA TYR A 37 -11.91 -8.00 4.10
C TYR A 37 -10.71 -8.56 4.86
N PHE A 38 -9.75 -9.18 4.17
CA PHE A 38 -8.53 -9.70 4.78
C PHE A 38 -7.76 -8.63 5.57
N TYR A 39 -7.58 -7.44 4.99
CA TYR A 39 -6.91 -6.31 5.64
C TYR A 39 -7.75 -5.71 6.78
N MET A 40 -9.06 -5.53 6.58
CA MET A 40 -9.97 -5.01 7.60
C MET A 40 -10.07 -5.91 8.84
N CYS A 41 -9.88 -7.22 8.69
CA CYS A 41 -9.83 -8.17 9.81
C CYS A 41 -8.69 -7.89 10.80
N TRP A 42 -7.72 -7.04 10.47
CA TRP A 42 -6.69 -6.60 11.41
C TRP A 42 -7.13 -5.34 12.15
N LYS A 43 -7.36 -4.26 11.39
CA LYS A 43 -7.94 -3.01 11.85
C LYS A 43 -8.68 -2.35 10.66
N PRO A 44 -10.00 -2.16 10.74
CA PRO A 44 -10.79 -1.62 9.62
C PRO A 44 -10.29 -0.26 9.14
N GLU A 45 -9.79 0.58 10.04
CA GLU A 45 -9.36 1.95 9.74
C GLU A 45 -8.18 2.00 8.76
N TYR A 46 -7.34 0.96 8.73
CA TYR A 46 -6.16 0.94 7.88
C TYR A 46 -6.44 0.67 6.40
N ILE A 47 -7.67 0.27 6.05
CA ILE A 47 -8.07 0.23 4.63
C ILE A 47 -7.95 1.60 3.98
N ILE A 48 -8.14 2.67 4.75
CA ILE A 48 -8.06 4.06 4.27
C ILE A 48 -6.66 4.32 3.69
N LEU A 49 -5.60 3.76 4.29
CA LEU A 49 -4.23 3.91 3.78
C LEU A 49 -4.05 3.24 2.42
N ILE A 50 -4.60 2.03 2.25
CA ILE A 50 -4.56 1.29 0.99
C ILE A 50 -5.32 2.06 -0.08
N ILE A 51 -6.53 2.56 0.24
CA ILE A 51 -7.36 3.32 -0.69
C ILE A 51 -6.66 4.62 -1.10
N ILE A 52 -6.10 5.37 -0.15
CA ILE A 52 -5.38 6.62 -0.44
C ILE A 52 -4.18 6.35 -1.35
N SER A 53 -3.33 5.37 -1.02
CA SER A 53 -2.17 4.99 -1.85
C SER A 53 -2.63 4.55 -3.24
N THR A 54 -3.67 3.73 -3.34
CA THR A 54 -4.27 3.29 -4.61
C THR A 54 -4.74 4.48 -5.45
N LEU A 55 -5.48 5.42 -4.87
CA LEU A 55 -6.01 6.57 -5.60
C LEU A 55 -4.91 7.51 -6.09
N ILE A 56 -3.91 7.77 -5.25
CA ILE A 56 -2.75 8.60 -5.61
C ILE A 56 -1.99 7.95 -6.76
N ASP A 57 -1.61 6.69 -6.62
CA ASP A 57 -0.75 6.03 -7.60
C ASP A 57 -1.47 5.71 -8.92
N TYR A 58 -2.76 5.40 -8.87
CA TYR A 58 -3.60 5.28 -10.06
C TYR A 58 -3.63 6.59 -10.85
N SER A 59 -3.91 7.70 -10.15
CA SER A 59 -3.97 9.03 -10.77
C SER A 59 -2.61 9.46 -11.31
N VAL A 60 -1.55 9.26 -10.54
CA VAL A 60 -0.17 9.55 -10.94
C VAL A 60 0.21 8.77 -12.18
N ALA A 61 -0.05 7.47 -12.24
CA ALA A 61 0.27 6.63 -13.40
C ALA A 61 -0.46 7.11 -14.66
N LEU A 62 -1.76 7.43 -14.56
CA LEU A 62 -2.53 7.98 -15.68
C LEU A 62 -1.97 9.33 -16.17
N PHE A 63 -1.60 10.22 -15.25
CA PHE A 63 -1.00 11.51 -15.63
C PHE A 63 0.40 11.36 -16.23
N ILE A 64 1.21 10.43 -15.73
CA ILE A 64 2.54 10.12 -16.29
C ILE A 64 2.40 9.61 -17.73
N ALA A 65 1.38 8.81 -18.02
CA ALA A 65 1.09 8.32 -19.37
C ALA A 65 0.55 9.42 -20.30
N ARG A 66 -0.20 10.40 -19.76
CA ARG A 66 -0.78 11.51 -20.52
C ARG A 66 0.24 12.59 -20.89
N TYR A 67 1.11 12.96 -19.96
CA TYR A 67 2.06 14.06 -20.16
C TYR A 67 3.38 13.58 -20.76
N HIS A 68 3.85 14.30 -21.79
CA HIS A 68 5.11 13.98 -22.49
C HIS A 68 6.31 14.76 -21.94
N ARG A 69 6.06 15.88 -21.25
CA ARG A 69 7.12 16.75 -20.70
C ARG A 69 7.88 16.03 -19.59
N PRO A 70 9.21 15.85 -19.69
CA PRO A 70 10.00 15.08 -18.71
C PRO A 70 9.91 15.62 -17.29
N SER A 71 9.89 16.94 -17.10
CA SER A 71 9.81 17.57 -15.79
C SER A 71 8.49 17.25 -15.08
N THR A 72 7.37 17.28 -15.80
CA THR A 72 6.04 16.97 -15.25
C THR A 72 5.96 15.51 -14.84
N ARG A 73 6.43 14.60 -15.70
CA ARG A 73 6.47 13.16 -15.39
C ARG A 73 7.32 12.87 -14.16
N LYS A 74 8.48 13.54 -14.03
CA LYS A 74 9.37 13.41 -12.87
C LYS A 74 8.69 13.91 -11.60
N SER A 75 8.05 15.08 -11.62
CA SER A 75 7.33 15.60 -10.44
C SER A 75 6.19 14.68 -10.00
N LEU A 76 5.45 14.09 -10.95
CA LEU A 76 4.39 13.11 -10.66
C LEU A 76 4.97 11.84 -10.03
N LEU A 77 6.10 11.33 -10.54
CA LEU A 77 6.78 10.19 -9.92
C LEU A 77 7.25 10.53 -8.51
N MET A 78 7.83 11.72 -8.28
CA MET A 78 8.24 12.14 -6.95
C MET A 78 7.05 12.23 -5.97
N LEU A 79 5.87 12.66 -6.44
CA LEU A 79 4.65 12.65 -5.63
C LEU A 79 4.28 11.23 -5.18
N SER A 80 4.30 10.25 -6.08
CA SER A 80 4.08 8.82 -5.72
C SER A 80 5.15 8.32 -4.74
N ILE A 81 6.43 8.63 -4.96
CA ILE A 81 7.52 8.23 -4.08
C ILE A 81 7.34 8.80 -2.67
N PHE A 82 7.15 10.12 -2.55
CA PHE A 82 7.04 10.78 -1.25
C PHE A 82 5.76 10.40 -0.50
N SER A 83 4.63 10.24 -1.18
CA SER A 83 3.38 9.82 -0.52
C SER A 83 3.49 8.40 0.06
N ASN A 84 3.95 7.44 -0.75
CA ASN A 84 4.11 6.05 -0.33
C ASN A 84 5.19 5.88 0.75
N LEU A 85 6.38 6.45 0.54
CA LEU A 85 7.45 6.38 1.54
C LEU A 85 7.12 7.20 2.79
N GLY A 86 6.36 8.27 2.68
CA GLY A 86 5.87 9.04 3.82
C GLY A 86 4.92 8.23 4.70
N ILE A 87 3.94 7.54 4.09
CA ILE A 87 3.04 6.62 4.81
C ILE A 87 3.85 5.49 5.45
N LEU A 88 4.74 4.85 4.68
CA LEU A 88 5.58 3.76 5.20
C LEU A 88 6.48 4.22 6.35
N PHE A 89 7.12 5.39 6.22
CA PHE A 89 7.95 5.95 7.27
C PHE A 89 7.14 6.26 8.53
N GLY A 90 6.02 6.98 8.39
CA GLY A 90 5.18 7.40 9.51
C GLY A 90 4.68 6.23 10.35
N PHE A 91 4.23 5.15 9.71
CA PHE A 91 3.71 3.99 10.44
C PHE A 91 4.81 3.00 10.86
N LYS A 92 5.80 2.72 10.02
CA LYS A 92 6.76 1.63 10.25
C LYS A 92 8.07 2.07 10.89
N TYR A 93 8.59 3.23 10.51
CA TYR A 93 9.95 3.64 10.84
C TYR A 93 10.03 4.84 11.78
N PHE A 94 8.92 5.56 12.01
CA PHE A 94 8.92 6.75 12.85
C PHE A 94 9.38 6.45 14.27
N ASN A 95 8.81 5.44 14.93
CA ASN A 95 9.21 5.09 16.30
C ASN A 95 10.67 4.65 16.40
N PHE A 96 11.13 3.84 15.43
CA PHE A 96 12.53 3.45 15.33
C PHE A 96 13.46 4.65 15.17
N PHE A 97 13.06 5.62 14.33
CA PHE A 97 13.80 6.86 14.13
C PHE A 97 13.81 7.71 15.41
N SER A 98 12.65 7.90 16.05
CA SER A 98 12.52 8.65 17.31
C SER A 98 13.40 8.06 18.42
N GLU A 99 13.40 6.73 18.57
CA GLU A 99 14.23 6.03 19.56
C GLU A 99 15.72 6.16 19.25
N SER A 100 16.10 6.01 17.97
CA SER A 100 17.48 6.18 17.52
C SER A 100 17.98 7.61 17.77
N THR A 101 17.18 8.63 17.44
CA THR A 101 17.53 10.03 17.70
C THR A 101 17.61 10.32 19.19
N ARG A 102 16.69 9.79 20.00
CA ARG A 102 16.73 9.93 21.46
C ARG A 102 18.02 9.33 22.03
N SER A 103 18.39 8.13 21.58
CA SER A 103 19.64 7.48 21.98
C SER A 103 20.87 8.32 21.62
N ILE A 104 20.95 8.83 20.38
CA ILE A 104 22.07 9.68 19.95
C ILE A 104 22.13 10.98 20.79
N LEU A 105 21.01 11.67 20.99
CA LEU A 105 20.97 12.91 21.77
C LEU A 105 21.32 12.69 23.24
N ALA A 106 20.94 11.54 23.81
CA ALA A 106 21.32 11.16 25.17
C ALA A 106 22.84 11.04 25.33
N HIS A 107 23.59 10.60 24.31
CA HIS A 107 25.06 10.59 24.34
C HIS A 107 25.66 12.00 24.42
N PHE A 108 24.94 13.02 23.95
CA PHE A 108 25.32 14.43 24.05
C PHE A 108 24.70 15.13 25.27
N ASN A 109 24.09 14.39 26.20
CA ASN A 109 23.33 14.92 27.35
C ASN A 109 22.19 15.89 26.96
N ILE A 110 21.67 15.78 25.74
CA ILE A 110 20.52 16.56 25.27
C ILE A 110 19.26 15.74 25.54
N MET A 111 18.46 16.16 26.52
CA MET A 111 17.16 15.56 26.77
C MET A 111 16.10 16.16 25.85
N ALA A 112 15.89 15.53 24.70
CA ALA A 112 14.81 15.87 23.79
C ALA A 112 13.61 14.95 24.02
N ASP A 113 12.43 15.54 24.26
CA ASP A 113 11.17 14.80 24.27
C ASP A 113 10.70 14.59 22.83
N ILE A 114 11.14 13.47 22.24
CA ILE A 114 10.76 13.11 20.87
C ILE A 114 9.44 12.34 20.92
N PRO A 115 8.43 12.73 20.12
CA PRO A 115 7.15 12.05 20.05
C PRO A 115 7.29 10.56 19.74
N TYR A 116 6.42 9.76 20.35
CA TYR A 116 6.27 8.33 20.10
C TYR A 116 4.83 8.05 19.68
N PHE A 117 4.62 7.33 18.57
CA PHE A 117 3.30 6.95 18.11
C PHE A 117 2.96 5.54 18.56
N ASP A 118 2.05 5.38 19.51
CA ASP A 118 1.52 4.07 19.88
C ASP A 118 0.45 3.62 18.88
N VAL A 119 0.88 3.33 17.65
CA VAL A 119 0.01 2.93 16.54
C VAL A 119 0.36 1.51 16.11
N LEU A 120 -0.65 0.65 16.10
CA LEU A 120 -0.51 -0.72 15.60
C LEU A 120 -0.10 -0.70 14.12
N LEU A 121 0.92 -1.48 13.76
CA LEU A 121 1.38 -1.55 12.38
C LEU A 121 0.30 -2.13 11.46
N PRO A 122 -0.04 -1.45 10.34
CA PRO A 122 -0.91 -2.02 9.32
C PRO A 122 -0.25 -3.23 8.66
N VAL A 123 -0.99 -4.33 8.56
CA VAL A 123 -0.52 -5.53 7.85
C VAL A 123 -0.25 -5.19 6.40
N GLY A 124 0.86 -5.72 5.87
CA GLY A 124 1.17 -5.62 4.45
C GLY A 124 1.56 -4.21 3.99
N ILE A 125 1.74 -3.23 4.89
CA ILE A 125 2.12 -1.86 4.51
C ILE A 125 3.32 -1.80 3.58
N SER A 126 4.38 -2.53 3.90
CA SER A 126 5.55 -2.58 3.01
C SER A 126 5.22 -3.21 1.65
N PHE A 127 4.37 -4.23 1.62
CA PHE A 127 4.04 -4.95 0.39
C PHE A 127 3.26 -4.04 -0.57
N TYR A 128 2.12 -3.49 -0.15
CA TYR A 128 1.34 -2.64 -1.04
C TYR A 128 2.07 -1.34 -1.40
N THR A 129 2.86 -0.76 -0.49
CA THR A 129 3.69 0.42 -0.78
C THR A 129 4.74 0.12 -1.85
N PHE A 130 5.50 -0.97 -1.74
CA PHE A 130 6.51 -1.29 -2.75
C PHE A 130 5.89 -1.74 -4.07
N GLN A 131 4.73 -2.38 -4.01
CA GLN A 131 4.01 -2.81 -5.20
C GLN A 131 3.48 -1.62 -6.00
N THR A 132 2.85 -0.63 -5.35
CA THR A 132 2.41 0.60 -6.04
C THR A 132 3.58 1.41 -6.58
N LEU A 133 4.67 1.54 -5.80
CA LEU A 133 5.89 2.22 -6.25
C LEU A 133 6.53 1.55 -7.46
N SER A 134 6.64 0.22 -7.45
CA SER A 134 7.18 -0.51 -8.60
C SER A 134 6.37 -0.22 -9.85
N TYR A 135 5.04 -0.28 -9.73
CA TYR A 135 4.14 0.03 -10.83
C TYR A 135 4.30 1.47 -11.36
N THR A 136 4.30 2.49 -10.50
CA THR A 136 4.43 3.89 -10.96
C THR A 136 5.80 4.17 -11.57
N ILE A 137 6.86 3.54 -11.05
CA ILE A 137 8.22 3.59 -11.62
C ILE A 137 8.25 2.94 -13.01
N ASP A 138 7.62 1.78 -13.18
CA ASP A 138 7.60 1.07 -14.45
C ASP A 138 6.78 1.82 -15.51
N VAL A 139 5.66 2.44 -15.14
CA VAL A 139 4.91 3.36 -16.01
C VAL A 139 5.75 4.58 -16.39
N TYR A 140 6.46 5.18 -15.44
CA TYR A 140 7.39 6.29 -15.73
C TYR A 140 8.50 5.89 -16.71
N ARG A 141 9.01 4.66 -16.59
CA ARG A 141 10.06 4.11 -17.46
C ARG A 141 9.53 3.58 -18.80
N ASN A 142 8.23 3.71 -19.08
CA ASN A 142 7.57 3.16 -20.26
C ASN A 142 7.75 1.63 -20.38
N LYS A 143 7.91 0.92 -19.27
CA LYS A 143 7.99 -0.55 -19.24
C LYS A 143 6.61 -1.21 -19.18
N GLN A 144 5.62 -0.46 -18.68
CA GLN A 144 4.25 -0.90 -18.51
C GLN A 144 3.31 0.26 -18.90
N GLU A 145 2.20 -0.04 -19.57
CA GLU A 145 1.14 0.94 -19.81
C GLU A 145 0.33 1.21 -18.54
N ALA A 146 -0.16 2.44 -18.38
CA ALA A 146 -1.01 2.77 -17.23
C ALA A 146 -2.38 2.08 -17.33
N GLU A 147 -2.73 1.31 -16.30
CA GLU A 147 -4.04 0.71 -16.12
C GLU A 147 -5.13 1.79 -16.04
N LYS A 148 -6.20 1.59 -16.82
CA LYS A 148 -7.32 2.52 -16.95
C LYS A 148 -8.49 2.12 -16.07
N HIS A 149 -8.53 0.88 -15.58
CA HIS A 149 -9.57 0.37 -14.70
C HIS A 149 -9.13 0.42 -13.23
N ILE A 150 -9.67 1.37 -12.46
CA ILE A 150 -9.31 1.58 -11.05
C ILE A 150 -9.49 0.31 -10.19
N GLY A 151 -10.52 -0.49 -10.47
CA GLY A 151 -10.77 -1.73 -9.71
C GLY A 151 -9.73 -2.82 -9.95
N TYR A 152 -9.12 -2.87 -11.14
CA TYR A 152 -8.04 -3.83 -11.42
C TYR A 152 -6.75 -3.38 -10.78
N PHE A 153 -6.46 -2.08 -10.83
CA PHE A 153 -5.32 -1.52 -10.10
C PHE A 153 -5.47 -1.70 -8.59
N ALA A 154 -6.65 -1.41 -8.02
CA ALA A 154 -6.93 -1.63 -6.61
C ALA A 154 -6.76 -3.11 -6.21
N LEU A 155 -7.24 -4.04 -7.03
CA LEU A 155 -7.06 -5.47 -6.81
C LEU A 155 -5.59 -5.88 -6.87
N TYR A 156 -4.84 -5.37 -7.84
CA TYR A 156 -3.40 -5.60 -7.91
C TYR A 156 -2.72 -5.15 -6.60
N VAL A 157 -2.92 -3.90 -6.19
CA VAL A 157 -2.31 -3.31 -4.99
C VAL A 157 -2.67 -4.05 -3.71
N SER A 158 -3.91 -4.48 -3.59
CA SER A 158 -4.46 -5.06 -2.37
C SER A 158 -4.57 -6.58 -2.40
N TYR A 159 -4.04 -7.27 -3.40
CA TYR A 159 -4.19 -8.72 -3.50
C TYR A 159 -3.69 -9.38 -2.20
N PHE A 160 -4.59 -10.09 -1.51
CA PHE A 160 -4.24 -10.74 -0.26
C PHE A 160 -3.29 -11.93 -0.53
N PRO A 161 -2.30 -12.18 0.36
CA PRO A 161 -1.34 -13.27 0.21
C PRO A 161 -2.00 -14.63 0.40
#